data_AF-A0A6F8TGX2-F1
#
_entry.id   AF-A0A6F8TGX2-F1
#
_cell.length_a   1.000
_cell.length_b   1.000
_cell.length_c   1.000
_cell.angle_alpha   90.00
_cell.angle_beta   90.00
_cell.angle_gamma   90.00
#
_symmetry.space_group_name_H-M   'P 1'
#
loop_
_entity.id
_entity.type
_entity.pdbx_description
1 polymer ?
#
loop_
_entity_poly.entity_id
_entity_poly.type
_entity_poly.pdbx_seq_one_letter_code
_entity_poly.pdbx_strand_id
1 'polypeptide(L)'
;MFVDTHCHLTMLDLTPYNGDLDLALAAARAEGVSKFMAISVDLDDHIALAEIAKRHEDVGYTVGVHPCEDVDTMARATTEYLTELAQSEKVWALGETGLDYYHSTDFINEQKIVLLVIFKPLKMLKNQ
;
A
#
# COMPACT_ATOMS: atom_id res chain seq x y z
N MET A 1 -5.08 -22.50 -3.15
CA MET A 1 -4.29 -21.37 -3.65
C MET A 1 -4.97 -20.10 -3.19
N PHE A 2 -4.32 -19.35 -2.30
CA PHE A 2 -4.84 -18.11 -1.73
C PHE A 2 -4.07 -16.90 -2.25
N VAL A 3 -4.73 -15.75 -2.28
CA VAL A 3 -4.10 -14.45 -2.49
C VAL A 3 -4.40 -13.64 -1.25
N ASP A 4 -3.35 -13.20 -0.55
CA ASP A 4 -3.50 -12.22 0.50
C ASP A 4 -3.54 -10.84 -0.16
N THR A 5 -4.75 -10.28 -0.25
CA THR A 5 -4.97 -9.00 -0.91
C THR A 5 -4.70 -7.81 0.00
N HIS A 6 -4.37 -7.99 1.29
CA HIS A 6 -4.19 -6.86 2.20
C HIS A 6 -3.32 -7.24 3.39
N CYS A 7 -2.01 -7.04 3.25
CA CYS A 7 -1.05 -7.34 4.32
C CYS A 7 -0.09 -6.16 4.57
N HIS A 8 0.08 -5.75 5.82
CA HIS A 8 1.02 -4.69 6.20
C HIS A 8 2.39 -5.29 6.52
N LEU A 9 3.15 -5.70 5.48
CA LEU A 9 4.43 -6.41 5.65
C LEU A 9 5.50 -5.62 6.42
N THR A 10 5.45 -4.29 6.36
CA THR A 10 6.36 -3.39 7.11
C THR A 10 5.98 -3.23 8.59
N MET A 11 4.78 -3.67 8.98
CA MET A 11 4.23 -3.56 10.34
C MET A 11 3.91 -4.93 10.95
N LEU A 12 4.25 -6.02 10.25
CA LEU A 12 3.98 -7.38 10.70
C LEU A 12 4.76 -7.69 11.98
N ASP A 13 4.13 -8.31 12.97
CA ASP A 13 4.85 -8.86 14.12
C ASP A 13 5.66 -10.09 13.67
N LEU A 14 6.97 -9.90 13.57
CA LEU A 14 7.91 -10.94 13.14
C LEU A 14 8.48 -11.75 14.31
N THR A 15 8.01 -11.54 15.55
CA THR A 15 8.46 -12.31 16.73
C THR A 15 8.37 -13.83 16.52
N PRO A 16 7.28 -14.39 15.93
CA PRO A 16 7.17 -15.83 15.64
C PRO A 16 8.19 -16.34 14.60
N TYR A 17 8.81 -15.43 13.85
CA TYR A 17 9.70 -15.71 12.72
C TYR A 17 11.11 -15.14 12.94
N ASN A 18 11.53 -15.01 14.20
CA ASN A 18 12.85 -14.50 14.58
C ASN A 18 13.20 -13.11 14.03
N GLY A 19 12.19 -12.26 13.80
CA GLY A 19 12.39 -10.95 13.20
C GLY A 19 12.63 -10.98 11.69
N ASP A 20 12.42 -12.12 11.03
CA ASP A 20 12.70 -12.33 9.61
C ASP A 20 11.40 -12.43 8.77
N LEU A 21 11.22 -11.44 7.89
CA LEU A 21 10.09 -11.39 6.96
C LEU A 21 10.11 -12.55 5.95
N ASP A 22 11.29 -13.00 5.53
CA ASP A 22 11.43 -14.04 4.52
C ASP A 22 10.90 -15.37 5.08
N LEU A 23 11.14 -15.64 6.37
CA LEU A 23 10.58 -16.77 7.10
C LEU A 23 9.06 -16.68 7.25
N ALA A 24 8.52 -15.49 7.55
CA ALA A 24 7.08 -15.27 7.63
C ALA A 24 6.38 -15.54 6.28
N LEU A 25 6.93 -14.99 5.18
CA LEU A 25 6.40 -15.22 3.84
C LEU A 25 6.56 -16.69 3.40
N ALA A 26 7.67 -17.36 3.74
CA ALA A 26 7.84 -18.78 3.47
C ALA A 26 6.80 -19.64 4.20
N ALA A 27 6.48 -19.32 5.46
CA ALA A 27 5.43 -20.01 6.21
C ALA A 27 4.05 -19.81 5.55
N ALA A 28 3.70 -18.59 5.13
CA ALA A 28 2.44 -18.33 4.44
C ALA A 28 2.34 -19.09 3.09
N ARG A 29 3.45 -19.19 2.35
CA ARG A 29 3.51 -19.99 1.10
C ARG A 29 3.29 -21.48 1.36
N ALA A 30 3.81 -22.02 2.45
CA ALA A 30 3.60 -23.42 2.83
C ALA A 30 2.12 -23.74 3.09
N GLU A 31 1.34 -22.76 3.56
CA GLU A 31 -0.13 -22.85 3.74
C GLU A 31 -0.92 -22.55 2.44
N GLY A 32 -0.22 -22.34 1.32
CA GLY A 32 -0.81 -22.19 -0.01
C GLY A 32 -1.17 -20.76 -0.41
N VAL A 33 -0.65 -19.73 0.28
CA VAL A 33 -0.69 -18.33 -0.19
C VAL A 33 0.31 -18.14 -1.32
N SER A 34 -0.17 -17.72 -2.48
CA SER A 34 0.63 -17.63 -3.71
C SER A 34 0.95 -16.21 -4.17
N LYS A 35 0.30 -15.20 -3.57
CA LYS A 35 0.53 -13.78 -3.85
C LYS A 35 0.20 -12.93 -2.62
N PHE A 36 0.93 -11.84 -2.48
CA PHE A 36 0.80 -10.89 -1.38
C PHE A 36 0.71 -9.47 -1.94
N MET A 37 -0.38 -8.76 -1.62
CA MET A 37 -0.49 -7.33 -1.85
C MET A 37 -0.16 -6.59 -0.55
N ALA A 38 1.04 -6.02 -0.52
CA ALA A 38 1.54 -5.29 0.61
C ALA A 38 1.01 -3.85 0.61
N ILE A 39 0.58 -3.36 1.76
CA ILE A 39 -0.20 -2.12 1.84
C ILE A 39 0.63 -0.96 2.39
N SER A 40 0.68 0.13 1.62
CA SER A 40 1.17 1.45 2.00
C SER A 40 0.10 2.20 2.80
N VAL A 41 0.52 2.81 3.91
CA VAL A 41 -0.27 3.68 4.80
C VAL A 41 0.17 5.13 4.62
N ASP A 42 1.48 5.35 4.43
CA ASP A 42 2.09 6.60 3.96
C ASP A 42 2.73 6.37 2.58
N LEU A 43 2.84 7.42 1.78
CA LEU A 43 3.58 7.43 0.52
C LEU A 43 5.03 6.96 0.72
N ASP A 44 5.71 7.29 1.81
CA ASP A 44 7.11 6.88 2.04
C ASP A 44 7.28 5.35 2.22
N ASP A 45 6.21 4.63 2.54
CA ASP A 45 6.25 3.16 2.65
C ASP A 45 6.68 2.50 1.33
N HIS A 46 6.46 3.16 0.19
CA HIS A 46 6.87 2.64 -1.12
C HIS A 46 8.36 2.29 -1.16
N ILE A 47 9.21 2.96 -0.39
CA ILE A 47 10.66 2.71 -0.36
C ILE A 47 10.93 1.31 0.20
N ALA A 48 10.40 1.00 1.38
CA ALA A 48 10.58 -0.30 2.02
C ALA A 48 9.83 -1.39 1.26
N LEU A 49 8.61 -1.11 0.80
CA LEU A 49 7.79 -2.04 0.05
C LEU A 49 8.39 -2.41 -1.31
N ALA A 50 9.02 -1.46 -2.01
CA ALA A 50 9.74 -1.73 -3.25
C ALA A 50 10.91 -2.69 -3.04
N GLU A 51 11.69 -2.51 -1.97
CA GLU A 51 12.79 -3.43 -1.64
C GLU A 51 12.28 -4.83 -1.31
N ILE A 52 11.18 -4.96 -0.55
CA ILE A 52 10.54 -6.26 -0.28
C ILE A 52 10.06 -6.90 -1.60
N ALA A 53 9.32 -6.16 -2.43
CA ALA A 53 8.77 -6.66 -3.69
C ALA A 53 9.84 -7.03 -4.72
N LYS A 54 11.02 -6.41 -4.65
CA LYS A 54 12.19 -6.77 -5.45
C LYS A 54 12.80 -8.10 -5.04
N ARG A 55 12.77 -8.44 -3.75
CA ARG A 55 13.27 -9.74 -3.23
C ARG A 55 12.27 -10.89 -3.41
N HIS A 56 10.98 -10.58 -3.54
CA HIS A 56 9.92 -11.58 -3.64
C HIS A 56 9.04 -11.35 -4.87
N GLU A 57 9.14 -12.24 -5.86
CA GLU A 57 8.41 -12.12 -7.13
C GLU A 57 6.88 -12.09 -6.95
N ASP A 58 6.37 -12.85 -5.98
CA ASP A 58 4.96 -12.98 -5.63
C ASP A 58 4.41 -11.86 -4.72
N VAL A 59 5.26 -10.88 -4.38
CA VAL A 59 4.86 -9.68 -3.65
C VAL A 59 4.79 -8.49 -4.61
N GLY A 60 3.68 -7.77 -4.53
CA GLY A 60 3.55 -6.41 -5.04
C GLY A 60 2.91 -5.54 -3.96
N TYR A 61 2.76 -4.26 -4.23
CA TYR A 61 2.35 -3.31 -3.20
C TYR A 61 1.43 -2.22 -3.73
N THR A 62 0.80 -1.51 -2.80
CA THR A 62 0.02 -0.31 -3.08
C THR A 62 0.85 0.95 -2.84
N VAL A 63 0.45 2.07 -3.44
CA VAL A 63 0.92 3.41 -3.05
C VAL A 63 -0.26 4.32 -2.78
N GLY A 64 -0.29 4.98 -1.62
CA GLY A 64 -1.45 5.74 -1.17
C GLY A 64 -1.24 6.35 0.20
N VAL A 65 -2.30 6.93 0.74
CA VAL A 65 -2.32 7.52 2.09
C VAL A 65 -3.60 7.09 2.80
N HIS A 66 -3.42 6.49 3.97
CA HIS A 66 -4.50 6.03 4.83
C HIS A 66 -5.36 7.22 5.30
N PRO A 67 -6.70 7.09 5.39
CA PRO A 67 -7.59 8.21 5.69
C PRO A 67 -7.42 8.82 7.09
N CYS A 68 -6.69 8.19 7.99
CA CYS A 68 -6.46 8.72 9.34
C CYS A 68 -5.09 9.40 9.54
N GLU A 69 -4.34 9.63 8.46
CA GLU A 69 -3.09 10.40 8.52
C GLU A 69 -3.33 11.89 8.79
N ASP A 70 -2.26 12.63 9.08
CA ASP A 70 -2.33 14.09 9.28
C ASP A 70 -2.44 14.87 7.95
N VAL A 71 -2.76 16.17 8.06
CA VAL A 71 -2.97 17.05 6.90
C VAL A 71 -1.73 17.22 6.03
N ASP A 72 -0.53 17.18 6.60
CA ASP A 72 0.72 17.37 5.88
C ASP A 72 1.02 16.12 5.05
N THR A 73 0.83 14.94 5.63
CA THR A 73 0.93 13.65 4.94
C THR A 73 -0.12 13.52 3.85
N MET A 74 -1.39 13.84 4.14
CA MET A 74 -2.47 13.83 3.13
C MET A 74 -2.21 14.78 1.96
N ALA A 75 -1.65 15.96 2.21
CA ALA A 75 -1.36 16.95 1.16
C ALA A 75 -0.30 16.46 0.15
N ARG A 76 0.57 15.51 0.53
CA ARG A 76 1.57 14.91 -0.37
C ARG A 76 0.94 14.02 -1.45
N ALA A 77 -0.27 13.49 -1.22
CA ALA A 77 -0.97 12.58 -2.13
C ALA A 77 -1.56 13.30 -3.34
N THR A 78 -0.69 13.82 -4.21
CA THR A 78 -1.08 14.51 -5.46
C THR A 78 -1.30 13.50 -6.60
N THR A 79 -2.05 13.92 -7.63
CA THR A 79 -2.28 13.07 -8.83
C THR A 79 -0.94 12.74 -9.50
N GLU A 80 -0.08 13.74 -9.62
CA GLU A 80 1.21 13.66 -10.28
C GLU A 80 2.12 12.68 -9.55
N TYR A 81 2.25 12.83 -8.22
CA TYR A 81 3.14 11.98 -7.44
C TYR A 81 2.66 10.54 -7.36
N LEU A 82 1.35 10.31 -7.17
CA LEU A 82 0.77 8.96 -7.22
C LEU A 82 0.95 8.30 -8.60
N THR A 83 0.86 9.08 -9.69
CA THR A 83 1.08 8.58 -11.06
C THR A 83 2.55 8.20 -11.28
N GLU A 84 3.49 8.98 -10.74
CA GLU A 84 4.92 8.70 -10.77
C GLU A 84 5.25 7.40 -10.02
N LEU A 85 4.79 7.27 -8.77
CA LEU A 85 5.02 6.06 -7.98
C LEU A 85 4.40 4.81 -8.63
N ALA A 86 3.23 4.95 -9.25
CA ALA A 86 2.54 3.86 -9.93
C ALA A 86 3.23 3.36 -11.21
N GLN A 87 4.34 3.95 -11.65
CA GLN A 87 5.08 3.45 -12.82
C GLN A 87 5.85 2.15 -12.56
N SER A 88 6.06 1.78 -11.29
CA SER A 88 6.72 0.50 -10.97
C SER A 88 5.81 -0.69 -11.29
N GLU A 89 6.34 -1.72 -11.96
CA GLU A 89 5.61 -2.98 -12.22
C GLU A 89 5.18 -3.73 -10.95
N LYS A 90 5.79 -3.38 -9.80
CA LYS A 90 5.46 -3.93 -8.50
C LYS A 90 4.38 -3.14 -7.75
N VAL A 91 4.01 -1.96 -8.24
CA VAL A 91 2.82 -1.24 -7.76
C VAL A 91 1.60 -1.82 -8.47
N TRP A 92 0.79 -2.58 -7.74
CA TRP A 92 -0.37 -3.27 -8.31
C TRP A 92 -1.67 -2.50 -8.14
N ALA A 93 -1.70 -1.54 -7.21
CA ALA A 93 -2.87 -0.72 -6.93
C ALA A 93 -2.47 0.61 -6.28
N LEU A 94 -3.42 1.55 -6.26
CA LEU A 94 -3.31 2.78 -5.51
C LEU A 94 -4.11 2.62 -4.21
N GLY A 95 -3.48 2.90 -3.08
CA GLY A 95 -4.03 2.72 -1.75
C GLY A 95 -2.94 2.46 -0.69
N GLU A 96 -3.29 2.21 0.56
CA GLU A 96 -4.66 2.29 1.07
C GLU A 96 -5.15 3.75 1.06
N THR A 97 -6.43 3.96 0.78
CA THR A 97 -7.07 5.26 0.90
C THR A 97 -8.56 5.06 1.05
N GLY A 98 -9.27 6.04 1.60
CA GLY A 98 -10.70 5.91 1.81
C GLY A 98 -11.29 7.03 2.65
N LEU A 99 -12.33 6.67 3.39
CA LEU A 99 -12.96 7.51 4.41
C LEU A 99 -13.12 6.64 5.64
N ASP A 100 -12.63 7.11 6.79
CA ASP A 100 -12.79 6.39 8.05
C ASP A 100 -13.27 7.34 9.14
N TYR A 101 -14.58 7.54 9.18
CA TYR A 101 -15.23 8.39 10.18
C TYR A 101 -15.51 7.67 11.50
N TYR A 102 -15.15 6.39 11.61
CA TYR A 102 -15.24 5.67 12.87
C TYR A 102 -13.97 5.90 13.70
N HIS A 103 -12.79 5.82 13.07
CA HIS A 103 -11.51 6.01 13.74
C HIS A 103 -11.04 7.46 13.79
N SER A 104 -11.36 8.28 12.79
CA SER A 104 -11.02 9.71 12.82
C SER A 104 -12.06 10.57 12.11
N THR A 105 -12.63 11.50 12.87
CA THR A 105 -13.40 12.62 12.29
C THR A 105 -12.55 13.87 12.09
N ASP A 106 -11.25 13.77 12.38
CA ASP A 106 -10.32 14.85 12.09
C ASP A 106 -10.07 14.88 10.58
N PHE A 107 -10.04 16.09 10.02
CA PHE A 107 -9.71 16.33 8.62
C PHE A 107 -10.60 15.59 7.61
N ILE A 108 -11.91 15.48 7.88
CA ILE A 108 -12.90 14.84 6.98
C ILE A 108 -12.84 15.39 5.54
N ASN A 109 -12.55 16.69 5.38
CA ASN A 109 -12.47 17.29 4.06
C ASN A 109 -11.24 16.78 3.30
N GLU A 110 -10.11 16.64 4.00
CA GLU A 110 -8.86 16.14 3.49
C GLU A 110 -8.98 14.66 3.11
N GLN A 111 -9.64 13.82 3.93
CA GLN A 111 -9.97 12.43 3.56
C GLN A 111 -10.71 12.35 2.22
N LYS A 112 -11.74 13.20 2.04
CA LYS A 112 -12.49 13.28 0.78
C LYS A 112 -11.63 13.75 -0.39
N ILE A 113 -10.76 14.72 -0.16
CA ILE A 113 -9.86 15.25 -1.20
C ILE A 113 -8.90 14.15 -1.68
N VAL A 114 -8.21 13.48 -0.76
CA VAL A 114 -7.27 12.39 -1.09
C VAL A 114 -7.97 11.26 -1.83
N LEU A 115 -9.15 10.84 -1.35
CA LEU A 115 -9.97 9.84 -2.04
C LEU A 115 -10.30 10.26 -3.48
N LEU A 116 -10.63 11.53 -3.72
CA LEU A 116 -10.91 12.03 -5.07
C LEU A 116 -9.66 12.10 -5.95
N VAL A 117 -8.50 12.40 -5.37
CA VAL A 117 -7.24 12.50 -6.09
C VAL A 117 -6.86 11.15 -6.71
N ILE A 118 -7.05 10.03 -6.00
CA ILE A 118 -6.62 8.70 -6.47
C ILE A 118 -7.34 8.23 -7.75
N PHE A 119 -8.52 8.77 -8.06
CA PHE A 119 -9.27 8.39 -9.26
C PHE A 119 -8.71 9.00 -10.56
N LYS A 120 -7.92 10.07 -10.49
CA LYS A 120 -7.32 10.69 -11.69
C LYS A 120 -6.15 9.87 -12.25
N PRO A 121 -5.16 9.43 -11.44
CA PRO A 121 -4.09 8.53 -11.90
C PRO A 121 -4.64 7.26 -12.58
N LEU A 122 -5.70 6.66 -12.01
CA LEU A 122 -6.33 5.46 -12.58
C LEU A 122 -6.85 5.66 -14.02
N LYS A 123 -7.24 6.89 -14.38
CA LYS A 123 -7.64 7.21 -15.76
C LYS A 123 -6.43 7.42 -16.67
N MET A 124 -5.35 7.98 -16.14
CA MET A 124 -4.13 8.24 -16.91
C MET A 124 -3.38 6.94 -17.21
N LEU A 125 -3.24 6.05 -16.23
CA LEU A 125 -2.55 4.76 -16.36
C LEU A 125 -3.26 3.79 -17.31
N LYS A 126 -4.59 3.90 -17.48
CA LYS A 126 -5.34 3.07 -18.45
C LYS A 126 -5.15 3.49 -19.92
N ASN A 127 -4.59 4.68 -20.16
CA ASN A 127 -4.40 5.24 -21.50
C ASN A 127 -2.94 5.19 -21.98
N GLN A 128 -2.06 4.53 -21.23
CA GLN A 128 -0.68 4.20 -21.61
C GLN A 128 -0.63 2.77 -22.12
#